data_AF-A0A4P9J807-F1
#
_entry.id   AF-A0A4P9J807-F1
#
_cell.length_a   1.000
_cell.length_b   1.000
_cell.length_c   1.000
_cell.angle_alpha   90.00
_cell.angle_beta   90.00
_cell.angle_gamma   90.00
#
_symmetry.space_group_name_H-M   'P 1'
#
loop_
_entity.id
_entity.type
_entity.pdbx_description
1 polymer ?
#
loop_
_entity_poly.entity_id
_entity_poly.type
_entity_poly.pdbx_seq_one_letter_code
_entity_poly.pdbx_strand_id
1 'polypeptide(L)'
;MIPAHATTLARLGTGDPDDGRPFRVRLDSGLNLETPSAKRLAEVYALPYLTGDRELYREGSAILARAKGSTAAPTPVPLAGLADEIRASLASLPEVRPTEAGDRYHDARLLVLHGDAGTVGAYVEAVVRAVRVRLPTYRPPRPAAERGPALTPSEYVKRSRDKAARIEADSIRAWLAEWREYDDAPAPGDAVNAADLFARAVDEINDNRDFGDKTPQGDEYRVPRRRVFYAVADEILGPRRRVGKARTAVYTMPARPAEETA
;
A
#
# COMPACT_ATOMS: atom_id res chain seq x y z
N MET A 1 -14.07 -68.33 14.48
CA MET A 1 -15.21 -67.56 13.94
C MET A 1 -15.43 -66.36 14.84
N ILE A 2 -14.98 -65.19 14.41
CA ILE A 2 -15.18 -63.90 15.08
C ILE A 2 -15.95 -63.05 14.06
N PRO A 3 -17.14 -62.52 14.38
CA PRO A 3 -17.90 -61.75 13.40
C PRO A 3 -17.18 -60.43 13.14
N ALA A 4 -16.87 -60.23 11.86
CA ALA A 4 -16.43 -58.97 11.30
C ALA A 4 -17.62 -58.00 11.26
N HIS A 5 -17.57 -56.95 12.07
CA HIS A 5 -18.31 -55.71 11.83
C HIS A 5 -17.37 -54.53 12.06
N ALA A 6 -16.36 -54.44 11.19
CA ALA A 6 -15.60 -53.23 10.98
C ALA A 6 -16.28 -52.43 9.86
N THR A 7 -16.64 -51.20 10.20
CA THR A 7 -16.36 -50.02 9.37
C THR A 7 -17.18 -49.87 8.08
N THR A 8 -18.40 -49.35 8.22
CA THR A 8 -19.06 -48.61 7.13
C THR A 8 -19.15 -47.13 7.50
N LEU A 9 -18.19 -46.38 6.96
CA LEU A 9 -18.14 -44.93 6.87
C LEU A 9 -19.40 -44.35 6.22
N ALA A 10 -20.04 -43.40 6.91
CA ALA A 10 -20.66 -42.25 6.27
C ALA A 10 -20.13 -41.00 6.98
N ARG A 11 -19.11 -40.39 6.36
CA ARG A 11 -18.47 -39.12 6.74
C ARG A 11 -19.51 -38.01 6.79
N LEU A 12 -20.04 -37.69 7.97
CA LEU A 12 -20.38 -36.30 8.28
C LEU A 12 -19.02 -35.61 8.48
N GLY A 13 -18.49 -35.07 7.37
CA GLY A 13 -17.21 -34.37 7.42
C GLY A 13 -17.31 -33.26 8.47
N THR A 14 -16.34 -33.19 9.36
CA THR A 14 -15.95 -31.95 10.04
C THR A 14 -15.68 -30.93 8.95
N GLY A 15 -16.74 -30.23 8.51
CA GLY A 15 -16.65 -29.18 7.51
C GLY A 15 -15.74 -28.07 8.02
N ASP A 16 -15.06 -27.39 7.11
CA ASP A 16 -14.31 -26.20 7.49
C ASP A 16 -15.30 -25.15 8.05
N PRO A 17 -15.19 -24.72 9.32
CA PRO A 17 -16.09 -23.71 9.88
C PRO A 17 -16.07 -22.37 9.12
N ASP A 18 -15.06 -22.14 8.28
CA ASP A 18 -14.91 -20.95 7.44
C ASP A 18 -15.65 -21.02 6.08
N ASP A 19 -16.27 -22.16 5.70
CA ASP A 19 -16.89 -22.37 4.38
C ASP A 19 -18.20 -21.57 4.14
N GLY A 20 -18.71 -20.90 5.18
CA GLY A 20 -19.92 -20.08 5.14
C GLY A 20 -21.23 -20.87 5.27
N ARG A 21 -21.18 -22.20 5.34
CA ARG A 21 -22.33 -23.10 5.55
C ARG A 21 -22.48 -23.45 7.03
N PRO A 22 -23.66 -23.93 7.47
CA PRO A 22 -23.83 -24.40 8.84
C PRO A 22 -22.77 -25.45 9.20
N PHE A 23 -22.12 -25.27 10.35
CA PHE A 23 -21.08 -26.17 10.83
C PHE A 23 -21.74 -27.31 11.60
N ARG A 24 -21.63 -28.52 11.06
CA ARG A 24 -22.23 -29.74 11.59
C ARG A 24 -21.20 -30.57 12.31
N VAL A 25 -21.52 -30.99 13.53
CA VAL A 25 -20.64 -31.79 14.37
C VAL A 25 -21.43 -32.80 15.17
N ARG A 26 -20.86 -33.98 15.38
CA ARG A 26 -21.40 -34.99 16.28
C ARG A 26 -20.59 -34.99 17.57
N LEU A 27 -21.27 -34.81 18.69
CA LEU A 27 -20.66 -34.89 20.02
C LEU A 27 -20.40 -36.35 20.43
N ASP A 28 -19.53 -36.55 21.41
CA ASP A 28 -19.24 -37.87 22.01
C ASP A 28 -20.49 -38.50 22.65
N SER A 29 -21.43 -37.66 23.11
CA SER A 29 -22.75 -38.09 23.59
C SER A 29 -23.64 -38.72 22.50
N GLY A 30 -23.20 -38.66 21.24
CA GLY A 30 -23.93 -39.13 20.07
C GLY A 30 -24.88 -38.10 19.45
N LEU A 31 -25.04 -36.91 20.08
CA LEU A 31 -25.88 -35.82 19.60
C LEU A 31 -25.29 -35.17 18.34
N ASN A 32 -26.13 -34.91 17.34
CA ASN A 32 -25.74 -34.14 16.16
C ASN A 32 -26.16 -32.68 16.34
N LEU A 33 -25.21 -31.77 16.18
CA LEU A 33 -25.41 -30.33 16.28
C LEU A 33 -25.27 -29.69 14.91
N GLU A 34 -26.13 -28.71 14.61
CA GLU A 34 -26.01 -27.82 13.46
C GLU A 34 -25.85 -26.37 13.92
N THR A 35 -24.61 -25.93 14.02
CA THR A 35 -24.28 -24.56 14.45
C THR A 35 -24.24 -23.59 13.26
N PRO A 36 -24.40 -22.27 13.47
CA PRO A 36 -24.17 -21.28 12.43
C PRO A 36 -22.74 -21.38 11.90
N SER A 37 -22.52 -20.95 10.65
CA SER A 37 -21.15 -20.78 10.15
C SER A 37 -20.39 -19.76 11.01
N ALA A 38 -19.06 -19.87 11.09
CA ALA A 38 -18.24 -18.93 11.85
C ALA A 38 -18.45 -17.47 11.37
N LYS A 39 -18.60 -17.30 10.05
CA LYS A 39 -18.91 -16.02 9.41
C LYS A 39 -20.26 -15.45 9.84
N ARG A 40 -21.29 -16.31 9.94
CA ARG A 40 -22.63 -15.88 10.35
C ARG A 40 -22.68 -15.57 11.84
N LEU A 41 -22.04 -16.39 12.67
CA LEU A 41 -21.95 -16.16 14.11
C LEU A 41 -21.18 -14.87 14.40
N ALA A 42 -20.07 -14.64 13.70
CA ALA A 42 -19.29 -13.40 13.81
C ALA A 42 -20.14 -12.16 13.48
N GLU A 43 -20.95 -12.22 12.42
CA GLU A 43 -21.80 -11.11 11.98
C GLU A 43 -22.97 -10.80 12.91
N VAL A 44 -23.75 -11.82 13.24
CA VAL A 44 -25.06 -11.63 13.88
C VAL A 44 -24.95 -11.59 15.39
N TYR A 45 -23.93 -12.22 15.96
CA TYR A 45 -23.78 -12.38 17.39
C TYR A 45 -22.49 -11.79 17.94
N ALA A 46 -21.32 -12.31 17.53
CA ALA A 46 -20.07 -11.96 18.17
C ALA A 46 -19.72 -10.48 17.98
N LEU A 47 -19.81 -9.94 16.76
CA LEU A 47 -19.49 -8.52 16.53
C LEU A 47 -20.45 -7.57 17.27
N PRO A 48 -21.78 -7.74 17.23
CA PRO A 48 -22.70 -6.94 18.06
C PRO A 48 -22.43 -7.05 19.56
N TYR A 49 -22.14 -8.24 20.06
CA TYR A 49 -21.78 -8.46 21.46
C TYR A 49 -20.50 -7.70 21.84
N LEU A 50 -19.42 -7.92 21.09
CA LEU A 50 -18.11 -7.35 21.38
C LEU A 50 -18.03 -5.83 21.16
N THR A 51 -18.95 -5.25 20.37
CA THR A 51 -19.01 -3.79 20.08
C THR A 51 -20.06 -3.04 20.90
N GLY A 52 -20.71 -3.72 21.86
CA GLY A 52 -21.66 -3.11 22.77
C GLY A 52 -21.02 -1.97 23.60
N ASP A 53 -19.85 -2.25 24.16
CA ASP A 53 -19.11 -1.44 25.14
C ASP A 53 -17.77 -0.87 24.62
N ARG A 54 -17.23 -1.42 23.53
CA ARG A 54 -15.96 -1.00 22.92
C ARG A 54 -16.03 -0.86 21.41
N GLU A 55 -15.11 -0.08 20.88
CA GLU A 55 -14.88 0.04 19.44
C GLU A 55 -13.72 -0.88 19.05
N LEU A 56 -13.92 -1.65 17.98
CA LEU A 56 -12.95 -2.62 17.50
C LEU A 56 -12.43 -2.22 16.12
N TYR A 57 -11.14 -2.43 15.90
CA TYR A 57 -10.46 -2.16 14.64
C TYR A 57 -9.52 -3.31 14.27
N ARG A 58 -9.14 -3.38 12.99
CA ARG A 58 -8.05 -4.26 12.54
C ARG A 58 -6.79 -3.48 12.19
N GLU A 59 -5.64 -4.04 12.53
CA GLU A 59 -4.32 -3.59 12.08
C GLU A 59 -3.48 -4.82 11.74
N GLY A 60 -3.28 -5.09 10.45
CA GLY A 60 -2.64 -6.33 10.00
C GLY A 60 -3.38 -7.57 10.50
N SER A 61 -2.69 -8.42 11.27
CA SER A 61 -3.25 -9.61 11.90
C SER A 61 -3.90 -9.36 13.27
N ALA A 62 -3.71 -8.17 13.85
CA ALA A 62 -4.19 -7.81 15.17
C ALA A 62 -5.61 -7.24 15.15
N ILE A 63 -6.32 -7.45 16.26
CA ILE A 63 -7.54 -6.72 16.60
C ILE A 63 -7.16 -5.68 17.66
N LEU A 64 -7.55 -4.44 17.44
CA LEU A 64 -7.37 -3.36 18.39
C LEU A 64 -8.72 -3.02 19.01
N ALA A 65 -8.73 -2.64 20.29
CA ALA A 65 -9.91 -2.19 20.99
C ALA A 65 -9.67 -0.88 21.74
N ARG A 66 -10.72 -0.06 21.82
CA ARG A 66 -10.80 1.06 22.77
C ARG A 66 -12.19 1.14 23.37
N ALA A 67 -12.32 1.72 24.56
CA ALA A 67 -13.62 2.02 25.14
C ALA A 67 -14.46 2.88 24.16
N LYS A 68 -15.75 2.58 24.06
CA LYS A 68 -16.65 3.28 23.15
C LYS A 68 -16.73 4.77 23.48
N GLY A 69 -16.62 5.62 22.46
CA GLY A 69 -16.56 7.07 22.63
C GLY A 69 -15.24 7.61 23.20
N SER A 70 -14.24 6.77 23.44
CA SER A 70 -12.92 7.22 23.88
C SER A 70 -12.10 7.80 22.72
N THR A 71 -11.37 8.88 23.01
CA THR A 71 -10.38 9.48 22.09
C THR A 71 -9.00 8.84 22.23
N ALA A 72 -8.80 7.94 23.19
CA ALA A 72 -7.54 7.22 23.36
C ALA A 72 -7.21 6.35 22.14
N ALA A 73 -5.91 6.11 21.93
CA ALA A 73 -5.45 5.18 20.93
C ALA A 73 -5.94 3.76 21.28
N PRO A 74 -6.46 2.99 20.31
CA PRO A 74 -6.88 1.62 20.57
C PRO A 74 -5.66 0.73 20.83
N THR A 75 -5.84 -0.24 21.72
CA THR A 75 -4.79 -1.14 22.19
C THR A 75 -5.00 -2.55 21.63
N PRO A 76 -3.92 -3.32 21.37
CA PRO A 76 -4.06 -4.69 20.89
C PRO A 76 -4.79 -5.59 21.88
N VAL A 77 -5.73 -6.37 21.38
CA VAL A 77 -6.45 -7.40 22.15
C VAL A 77 -5.81 -8.76 21.88
N PRO A 78 -5.40 -9.51 22.91
CA PRO A 78 -4.94 -10.89 22.74
C PRO A 78 -6.05 -11.76 22.13
N LEU A 79 -5.75 -12.41 20.99
CA LEU A 79 -6.76 -13.22 20.26
C LEU A 79 -7.27 -14.39 21.10
N ALA A 80 -6.42 -15.00 21.93
CA ALA A 80 -6.82 -16.05 22.86
C ALA A 80 -7.84 -15.55 23.90
N GLY A 81 -7.60 -14.38 24.49
CA GLY A 81 -8.55 -13.77 25.42
C GLY A 81 -9.88 -13.43 24.76
N LEU A 82 -9.86 -12.99 23.49
CA LEU A 82 -11.08 -12.75 22.73
C LEU A 82 -11.85 -14.05 22.43
N ALA A 83 -11.13 -15.14 22.13
CA ALA A 83 -11.72 -16.46 21.95
C ALA A 83 -12.39 -16.94 23.24
N ASP A 84 -11.71 -16.82 24.39
CA ASP A 84 -12.26 -17.16 25.70
C ASP A 84 -13.52 -16.35 26.03
N GLU A 85 -13.52 -15.05 25.72
CA GLU A 85 -14.67 -14.18 25.92
C GLU A 85 -15.88 -14.59 25.07
N ILE A 86 -15.67 -14.84 23.76
CA ILE A 86 -16.72 -15.33 22.86
C ILE A 86 -17.25 -16.68 23.35
N ARG A 87 -16.36 -17.59 23.77
CA ARG A 87 -16.71 -18.89 24.31
C ARG A 87 -17.60 -18.74 25.56
N ALA A 88 -17.19 -17.93 26.52
CA ALA A 88 -17.95 -17.67 27.74
C ALA A 88 -19.33 -17.06 27.43
N SER A 89 -19.39 -16.12 26.49
CA SER A 89 -20.64 -15.49 26.06
C SER A 89 -21.61 -16.49 25.43
N LEU A 90 -21.12 -17.37 24.53
CA LEU A 90 -21.93 -18.45 23.94
C LEU A 90 -22.45 -19.44 24.98
N ALA A 91 -21.64 -19.79 25.98
CA ALA A 91 -22.05 -20.65 27.10
C ALA A 91 -23.19 -20.03 27.93
N SER A 92 -23.21 -18.70 28.04
CA SER A 92 -24.22 -17.94 28.79
C SER A 92 -25.55 -17.72 28.05
N LEU A 93 -25.66 -18.14 26.78
CA LEU A 93 -26.89 -17.99 26.02
C LEU A 93 -28.07 -18.70 26.72
N PRO A 94 -29.27 -18.09 26.73
CA PRO A 94 -30.43 -18.66 27.41
C PRO A 94 -30.88 -19.96 26.73
N GLU A 95 -31.43 -20.89 27.51
CA GLU A 95 -31.96 -22.17 27.03
C GLU A 95 -33.37 -22.06 26.39
N VAL A 96 -33.65 -20.93 25.73
CA VAL A 96 -34.99 -20.66 25.21
C VAL A 96 -35.08 -21.13 23.76
N ARG A 97 -35.98 -22.08 23.48
CA ARG A 97 -36.34 -22.51 22.11
C ARG A 97 -37.72 -21.98 21.72
N PRO A 98 -37.82 -21.07 20.73
CA PRO A 98 -39.12 -20.82 20.10
C PRO A 98 -39.11 -20.78 18.55
N THR A 99 -37.96 -20.90 17.85
CA THR A 99 -37.89 -20.87 16.36
C THR A 99 -36.68 -21.63 15.82
N GLU A 100 -36.71 -22.07 14.54
CA GLU A 100 -35.59 -22.76 13.85
C GLU A 100 -34.25 -22.00 13.92
N ALA A 101 -34.30 -20.66 13.91
CA ALA A 101 -33.11 -19.83 14.07
C ALA A 101 -32.52 -19.96 15.49
N GLY A 102 -33.38 -20.09 16.51
CA GLY A 102 -32.98 -20.31 17.90
C GLY A 102 -32.29 -21.66 18.11
N ASP A 103 -32.68 -22.69 17.36
CA ASP A 103 -32.09 -24.04 17.47
C ASP A 103 -30.60 -24.04 17.13
N ARG A 104 -30.17 -23.28 16.11
CA ARG A 104 -28.75 -23.22 15.74
C ARG A 104 -27.87 -22.52 16.78
N TYR A 105 -28.36 -21.44 17.40
CA TYR A 105 -27.60 -20.78 18.47
C TYR A 105 -27.62 -21.59 19.77
N HIS A 106 -28.70 -22.33 20.02
CA HIS A 106 -28.74 -23.33 21.07
C HIS A 106 -27.70 -24.44 20.85
N ASP A 107 -27.58 -24.95 19.62
CA ASP A 107 -26.56 -25.93 19.25
C ASP A 107 -25.14 -25.37 19.38
N ALA A 108 -24.92 -24.09 19.06
CA ALA A 108 -23.62 -23.44 19.28
C ALA A 108 -23.26 -23.37 20.77
N ARG A 109 -24.24 -23.11 21.65
CA ARG A 109 -24.06 -23.20 23.10
C ARG A 109 -23.72 -24.64 23.53
N LEU A 110 -24.47 -25.63 23.06
CA LEU A 110 -24.22 -27.05 23.38
C LEU A 110 -22.84 -27.49 22.91
N LEU A 111 -22.39 -27.05 21.74
CA LEU A 111 -21.04 -27.30 21.25
C LEU A 111 -20.00 -26.75 22.22
N VAL A 112 -20.13 -25.50 22.67
CA VAL A 112 -19.17 -24.88 23.58
C VAL A 112 -19.13 -25.53 24.96
N LEU A 113 -20.28 -26.02 25.45
CA LEU A 113 -20.41 -26.64 26.77
C LEU A 113 -19.99 -28.11 26.80
N HIS A 114 -20.23 -28.86 25.73
CA HIS A 114 -20.11 -30.32 25.71
C HIS A 114 -19.23 -30.88 24.59
N GLY A 115 -18.73 -30.01 23.69
CA GLY A 115 -17.82 -30.39 22.63
C GLY A 115 -16.40 -30.65 23.10
N ASP A 116 -15.67 -31.40 22.28
CA ASP A 116 -14.23 -31.59 22.46
C ASP A 116 -13.49 -30.24 22.37
N ALA A 117 -12.44 -30.08 23.19
CA ALA A 117 -11.68 -28.85 23.29
C ALA A 117 -11.05 -28.41 21.96
N GLY A 118 -10.59 -29.35 21.13
CA GLY A 118 -10.00 -29.07 19.82
C GLY A 118 -11.03 -28.50 18.84
N THR A 119 -12.20 -29.13 18.73
CA THR A 119 -13.30 -28.66 17.87
C THR A 119 -13.83 -27.32 18.32
N VAL A 120 -14.05 -27.13 19.62
CA VAL A 120 -14.52 -25.85 20.17
C VAL A 120 -13.49 -24.76 19.92
N GLY A 121 -12.19 -25.04 20.16
CA GLY A 121 -11.10 -24.11 19.88
C GLY A 121 -11.07 -23.68 18.41
N ALA A 122 -11.08 -24.66 17.49
CA ALA A 122 -11.06 -24.39 16.05
C ALA A 122 -12.27 -23.57 15.58
N TYR A 123 -13.47 -23.87 16.10
CA TYR A 123 -14.70 -23.14 15.77
C TYR A 123 -14.64 -21.69 16.27
N VAL A 124 -14.24 -21.47 17.53
CA VAL A 124 -14.16 -20.12 18.11
C VAL A 124 -13.04 -19.30 17.45
N GLU A 125 -11.90 -19.90 17.14
CA GLU A 125 -10.83 -19.23 16.38
C GLU A 125 -11.30 -18.80 14.99
N ALA A 126 -12.07 -19.65 14.30
CA ALA A 126 -12.68 -19.29 13.01
C ALA A 126 -13.64 -18.09 13.17
N VAL A 127 -14.42 -18.04 14.25
CA VAL A 127 -15.28 -16.89 14.56
C VAL A 127 -14.45 -15.64 14.79
N VAL A 128 -13.35 -15.71 15.56
CA VAL A 128 -12.43 -14.57 15.77
C VAL A 128 -11.82 -14.09 14.46
N ARG A 129 -11.37 -15.00 13.58
CA ARG A 129 -10.87 -14.66 12.24
C ARG A 129 -11.95 -13.94 11.43
N ALA A 130 -13.17 -14.45 11.43
CA ALA A 130 -14.30 -13.86 10.73
C ALA A 130 -14.69 -12.48 11.28
N VAL A 131 -14.62 -12.28 12.61
CA VAL A 131 -14.78 -10.96 13.25
C VAL A 131 -13.71 -10.01 12.71
N ARG A 132 -12.43 -10.37 12.76
CA ARG A 132 -11.32 -9.52 12.31
C ARG A 132 -11.49 -9.03 10.88
N VAL A 133 -11.89 -9.92 9.96
CA VAL A 133 -12.08 -9.56 8.55
C VAL A 133 -13.14 -8.48 8.36
N ARG A 134 -14.16 -8.45 9.23
CA ARG A 134 -15.27 -7.48 9.20
C ARG A 134 -14.96 -6.15 9.89
N LEU A 135 -13.87 -6.06 10.66
CA LEU A 135 -13.53 -4.83 11.37
C LEU A 135 -13.01 -3.73 10.42
N PRO A 136 -13.30 -2.45 10.72
CA PRO A 136 -12.68 -1.34 10.02
C PRO A 136 -11.16 -1.33 10.26
N THR A 137 -10.39 -1.00 9.23
CA THR A 137 -8.94 -0.80 9.39
C THR A 137 -8.67 0.44 10.23
N TYR A 138 -7.87 0.29 11.30
CA TYR A 138 -7.45 1.43 12.11
C TYR A 138 -6.59 2.37 11.27
N ARG A 139 -6.88 3.68 11.37
CA ARG A 139 -6.03 4.73 10.81
C ARG A 139 -5.75 5.71 11.94
N PRO A 140 -4.48 5.83 12.39
CA PRO A 140 -4.16 6.81 13.40
C PRO A 140 -4.53 8.22 12.88
N PRO A 141 -5.10 9.08 13.74
CA PRO A 141 -5.36 10.46 13.36
C PRO A 141 -4.02 11.08 12.95
N ARG A 142 -3.92 11.50 11.69
CA ARG A 142 -2.74 12.24 11.24
C ARG A 142 -2.79 13.61 11.92
N PRO A 143 -1.70 14.08 12.54
CA PRO A 143 -1.65 15.47 12.99
C PRO A 143 -2.00 16.33 11.78
N ALA A 144 -2.91 17.29 11.97
CA ALA A 144 -3.17 18.28 10.94
C ALA A 144 -1.84 18.93 10.62
N ALA A 145 -1.31 18.68 9.41
CA ALA A 145 -0.13 19.37 8.97
C ALA A 145 -0.43 20.87 9.10
N GLU A 146 0.42 21.57 9.85
CA GLU A 146 0.32 23.01 9.99
C GLU A 146 0.39 23.58 8.57
N ARG A 147 -0.77 23.98 8.04
CA ARG A 147 -0.82 24.57 6.71
C ARG A 147 -0.09 25.88 6.85
N GLY A 148 1.09 25.96 6.23
CA GLY A 148 1.76 27.23 6.00
C GLY A 148 0.78 28.24 5.39
N PRO A 149 1.06 29.54 5.52
CA PRO A 149 0.20 30.58 4.98
C PRO A 149 -0.15 30.28 3.52
N ALA A 150 -1.42 30.49 3.16
CA ALA A 150 -1.87 30.30 1.80
C ALA A 150 -1.03 31.18 0.86
N LEU A 151 -0.44 30.58 -0.16
CA LEU A 151 0.32 31.33 -1.16
C LEU A 151 -0.60 32.33 -1.85
N THR A 152 -0.11 33.56 -2.00
CA THR A 152 -0.75 34.59 -2.81
C THR A 152 -0.67 34.21 -4.30
N PRO A 153 -1.55 34.75 -5.16
CA PRO A 153 -1.50 34.49 -6.60
C PRO A 153 -0.12 34.81 -7.24
N SER A 154 0.57 35.84 -6.76
CA SER A 154 1.90 36.20 -7.24
C SER A 154 2.96 35.16 -6.85
N GLU A 155 2.88 34.60 -5.64
CA GLU A 155 3.78 33.54 -5.19
C GLU A 155 3.54 32.22 -5.95
N TYR A 156 2.29 31.91 -6.30
CA TYR A 156 1.98 30.77 -7.17
C TYR A 156 2.62 30.94 -8.55
N VAL A 157 2.47 32.11 -9.17
CA VAL A 157 3.07 32.40 -10.48
C VAL A 157 4.59 32.35 -10.40
N LYS A 158 5.20 32.92 -9.35
CA LYS A 158 6.64 32.87 -9.12
C LYS A 158 7.12 31.43 -8.97
N ARG A 159 6.50 30.64 -8.10
CA ARG A 159 6.85 29.23 -7.88
C ARG A 159 6.71 28.39 -9.14
N SER A 160 5.68 28.64 -9.95
CA SER A 160 5.48 27.98 -11.25
C SER A 160 6.61 28.32 -12.23
N ARG A 161 6.98 29.61 -12.32
CA ARG A 161 8.10 30.06 -13.16
C ARG A 161 9.44 29.50 -12.70
N ASP A 162 9.68 29.47 -11.39
CA ASP A 162 10.91 28.92 -10.79
C ASP A 162 11.00 27.42 -11.05
N LYS A 163 9.88 26.69 -10.90
CA LYS A 163 9.80 25.26 -11.26
C LYS A 163 10.09 25.05 -12.74
N ALA A 164 9.45 25.83 -13.62
CA ALA A 164 9.64 25.73 -15.06
C ALA A 164 11.10 26.02 -15.47
N ALA A 165 11.72 27.05 -14.87
CA ALA A 165 13.12 27.39 -15.13
C ALA A 165 14.09 26.31 -14.64
N ARG A 166 13.80 25.69 -13.49
CA ARG A 166 14.58 24.55 -12.98
C ARG A 166 14.50 23.36 -13.93
N ILE A 167 13.29 22.94 -14.31
CA ILE A 167 13.08 21.81 -15.23
C ILE A 167 13.76 22.07 -16.57
N GLU A 168 13.67 23.29 -17.10
CA GLU A 168 14.37 23.70 -18.32
C GLU A 168 15.89 23.52 -18.18
N ALA A 169 16.47 24.00 -17.07
CA ALA A 169 17.90 23.82 -16.81
C ALA A 169 18.28 22.34 -16.68
N ASP A 170 17.50 21.55 -15.93
CA ASP A 170 17.76 20.13 -15.72
C ASP A 170 17.64 19.32 -17.01
N SER A 171 16.71 19.68 -17.90
CA SER A 171 16.59 19.11 -19.26
C SER A 171 17.87 19.33 -20.07
N ILE A 172 18.43 20.54 -20.02
CA ILE A 172 19.68 20.87 -20.72
C ILE A 172 20.86 20.12 -20.12
N ARG A 173 20.92 19.98 -18.78
CA ARG A 173 21.99 19.24 -18.10
C ARG A 173 21.96 17.76 -18.46
N ALA A 174 20.78 17.15 -18.44
CA ALA A 174 20.58 15.75 -18.80
C ALA A 174 21.02 15.49 -20.24
N TRP A 175 20.52 16.31 -21.18
CA TRP A 175 20.89 16.20 -22.59
C TRP A 175 22.39 16.43 -22.82
N LEU A 176 23.02 17.43 -22.20
CA LEU A 176 24.46 17.66 -22.33
C LEU A 176 25.32 16.52 -21.74
N ALA A 177 24.83 15.83 -20.71
CA ALA A 177 25.53 14.68 -20.15
C ALA A 177 25.51 13.52 -21.16
N GLU A 178 24.32 13.18 -21.66
CA GLU A 178 24.10 12.11 -22.64
C GLU A 178 24.81 12.39 -23.97
N TRP A 179 24.68 13.60 -24.52
CA TRP A 179 25.31 14.00 -25.77
C TRP A 179 26.84 13.85 -25.74
N ARG A 180 27.48 14.01 -24.57
CA ARG A 180 28.94 13.83 -24.41
C ARG A 180 29.37 12.37 -24.32
N GLU A 181 28.44 11.48 -24.09
CA GLU A 181 28.66 10.03 -24.00
C GLU A 181 28.44 9.32 -25.35
N TYR A 182 27.79 9.97 -26.33
CA TYR A 182 27.65 9.42 -27.68
C TYR A 182 29.00 9.17 -28.37
N ASP A 183 29.04 8.14 -29.22
CA ASP A 183 30.23 7.75 -29.98
C ASP A 183 30.67 8.84 -30.98
N ASP A 184 29.75 9.69 -31.44
CA ASP A 184 30.00 10.83 -32.33
C ASP A 184 30.29 12.15 -31.58
N ALA A 185 30.40 12.11 -30.24
CA ALA A 185 30.67 13.29 -29.45
C ALA A 185 32.06 13.89 -29.81
N PRO A 186 32.15 15.23 -29.99
CA PRO A 186 33.41 15.88 -30.32
C PRO A 186 34.47 15.65 -29.24
N ALA A 187 35.71 15.42 -29.68
CA ALA A 187 36.83 15.07 -28.82
C ALA A 187 37.25 16.27 -27.94
N PRO A 188 37.89 16.03 -26.79
CA PRO A 188 38.49 17.10 -26.01
C PRO A 188 39.37 18.04 -26.85
N GLY A 189 39.13 19.34 -26.75
CA GLY A 189 39.82 20.38 -27.54
C GLY A 189 39.10 20.79 -28.83
N ASP A 190 38.14 20.00 -29.31
CA ASP A 190 37.38 20.34 -30.52
C ASP A 190 36.52 21.58 -30.32
N ALA A 191 36.34 22.34 -31.40
CA ALA A 191 35.50 23.52 -31.43
C ALA A 191 34.09 23.18 -31.92
N VAL A 192 33.09 23.44 -31.08
CA VAL A 192 31.68 23.18 -31.40
C VAL A 192 30.95 24.51 -31.58
N ASN A 193 30.28 24.69 -32.71
CA ASN A 193 29.47 25.88 -32.96
C ASN A 193 28.28 25.95 -31.99
N ALA A 194 28.17 27.06 -31.24
CA ALA A 194 27.15 27.22 -30.22
C ALA A 194 25.73 27.36 -30.80
N ALA A 195 25.58 27.82 -32.05
CA ALA A 195 24.27 27.89 -32.71
C ALA A 195 23.80 26.49 -33.12
N ASP A 196 24.70 25.69 -33.70
CA ASP A 196 24.39 24.34 -34.17
C ASP A 196 24.14 23.41 -32.98
N LEU A 197 24.93 23.53 -31.91
CA LEU A 197 24.70 22.81 -30.66
C LEU A 197 23.33 23.12 -30.04
N PHE A 198 22.92 24.40 -30.06
CA PHE A 198 21.60 24.79 -29.57
C PHE A 198 20.46 24.22 -30.44
N ALA A 199 20.61 24.24 -31.77
CA ALA A 199 19.63 23.67 -32.67
C ALA A 199 19.46 22.17 -32.41
N ARG A 200 20.56 21.42 -32.34
CA ARG A 200 20.55 19.99 -32.01
C ARG A 200 19.90 19.70 -30.65
N ALA A 201 20.22 20.50 -29.62
CA ALA A 201 19.60 20.37 -28.31
C ALA A 201 18.08 20.61 -28.33
N VAL A 202 17.61 21.59 -29.12
CA VAL A 202 16.17 21.85 -29.24
C VAL A 202 15.47 20.67 -29.89
N ASP A 203 16.04 20.13 -30.97
CA ASP A 203 15.44 19.01 -31.69
C ASP A 203 15.40 17.74 -30.81
N GLU A 204 16.52 17.32 -30.23
CA GLU A 204 16.59 16.09 -29.44
C GLU A 204 15.82 16.18 -28.11
N ILE A 205 15.85 17.32 -27.41
CA ILE A 205 15.03 17.49 -26.19
C ILE A 205 13.54 17.52 -26.54
N ASN A 206 13.17 18.05 -27.72
CA ASN A 206 11.79 18.01 -28.17
C ASN A 206 11.34 16.57 -28.44
N ASP A 207 12.19 15.76 -29.07
CA ASP A 207 11.92 14.33 -29.31
C ASP A 207 11.76 13.57 -27.99
N ASN A 208 12.70 13.71 -27.04
CA ASN A 208 12.61 13.09 -25.71
C ASN A 208 11.30 13.45 -25.00
N ARG A 209 10.87 14.71 -25.10
CA ARG A 209 9.58 15.15 -24.55
C ARG A 209 8.41 14.46 -25.25
N ASP A 210 8.43 14.40 -26.59
CA ASP A 210 7.33 13.86 -27.39
C ASP A 210 7.21 12.32 -27.25
N PHE A 211 8.33 11.62 -26.95
CA PHE A 211 8.34 10.20 -26.57
C PHE A 211 8.00 9.93 -25.10
N GLY A 212 7.87 10.96 -24.27
CA GLY A 212 7.50 10.84 -22.86
C GLY A 212 8.67 10.47 -21.95
N ASP A 213 9.91 10.65 -22.41
CA ASP A 213 11.09 10.47 -21.60
C ASP A 213 11.17 11.52 -20.49
N LYS A 214 11.93 11.19 -19.44
CA LYS A 214 12.05 12.02 -18.25
C LYS A 214 13.50 12.32 -17.94
N THR A 215 13.72 13.51 -17.39
CA THR A 215 14.99 13.88 -16.77
C THR A 215 15.33 12.90 -15.62
N PRO A 216 16.60 12.79 -15.20
CA PRO A 216 16.99 11.96 -14.04
C PRO A 216 16.23 12.29 -12.75
N GLN A 217 15.71 13.52 -12.63
CA GLN A 217 14.90 13.98 -11.51
C GLN A 217 13.42 13.58 -11.61
N GLY A 218 13.02 12.92 -12.70
CA GLY A 218 11.65 12.43 -12.95
C GLY A 218 10.69 13.48 -13.52
N ASP A 219 11.17 14.68 -13.84
CA ASP A 219 10.39 15.73 -14.52
C ASP A 219 10.43 15.51 -16.05
N GLU A 220 9.34 15.84 -16.75
CA GLU A 220 9.27 15.82 -18.22
C GLU A 220 10.27 16.81 -18.85
N TYR A 221 10.86 16.42 -19.99
CA TYR A 221 11.77 17.28 -20.74
C TYR A 221 11.10 18.58 -21.19
N ARG A 222 11.85 19.68 -21.11
CA ARG A 222 11.40 21.01 -21.53
C ARG A 222 12.35 21.62 -22.54
N VAL A 223 11.80 21.95 -23.71
CA VAL A 223 12.53 22.60 -24.80
C VAL A 223 13.18 23.91 -24.31
N PRO A 224 14.50 24.06 -24.48
CA PRO A 224 15.23 25.15 -23.88
C PRO A 224 15.08 26.46 -24.65
N ARG A 225 14.95 27.56 -23.91
CA ARG A 225 15.12 28.91 -24.45
C ARG A 225 16.60 29.20 -24.60
N ARG A 226 16.94 29.88 -25.69
CA ARG A 226 18.32 30.22 -26.06
C ARG A 226 19.16 30.80 -24.92
N ARG A 227 18.59 31.72 -24.11
CA ARG A 227 19.30 32.33 -22.98
C ARG A 227 19.63 31.31 -21.88
N VAL A 228 18.69 30.43 -21.54
CA VAL A 228 18.85 29.42 -20.47
C VAL A 228 19.81 28.34 -20.93
N PHE A 229 19.64 27.84 -22.16
CA PHE A 229 20.55 26.88 -22.78
C PHE A 229 22.01 27.32 -22.64
N TYR A 230 22.29 28.54 -23.09
CA TYR A 230 23.65 29.03 -23.08
C TYR A 230 24.21 29.31 -21.69
N ALA A 231 23.38 29.70 -20.72
CA ALA A 231 23.83 29.86 -19.35
C ALA A 231 24.28 28.50 -18.75
N VAL A 232 23.50 27.44 -18.98
CA VAL A 232 23.81 26.07 -18.52
C VAL A 232 24.99 25.48 -19.30
N ALA A 233 25.06 25.69 -20.61
CA ALA A 233 26.17 25.22 -21.41
C ALA A 233 27.48 25.95 -21.09
N ASP A 234 27.45 27.26 -20.81
CA ASP A 234 28.63 28.00 -20.32
C ASP A 234 29.10 27.50 -18.94
N GLU A 235 28.19 27.03 -18.09
CA GLU A 235 28.50 26.40 -16.79
C GLU A 235 29.20 25.05 -16.96
N ILE A 236 28.74 24.21 -17.89
CA ILE A 236 29.21 22.83 -18.07
C ILE A 236 30.42 22.73 -19.00
N LEU A 237 30.37 23.40 -20.15
CA LEU A 237 31.39 23.33 -21.20
C LEU A 237 32.43 24.45 -21.07
N GLY A 238 32.21 25.40 -20.17
CA GLY A 238 32.99 26.63 -20.07
C GLY A 238 32.49 27.73 -21.02
N PRO A 239 32.98 28.98 -20.84
CA PRO A 239 32.45 30.14 -21.54
C PRO A 239 32.72 30.07 -23.05
N ARG A 240 31.70 30.37 -23.86
CA ARG A 240 31.84 30.51 -25.32
C ARG A 240 32.88 31.54 -25.71
N ARG A 241 33.66 31.22 -26.74
CA ARG A 241 34.61 32.14 -27.39
C ARG A 241 34.11 32.54 -28.76
N ARG A 242 34.42 33.77 -29.18
CA ARG A 242 34.15 34.23 -30.55
C ARG A 242 35.37 33.99 -31.40
N VAL A 243 35.22 33.26 -32.51
CA VAL A 243 36.31 32.94 -33.44
C VAL A 243 36.00 33.49 -34.84
N GLY A 244 37.07 33.85 -35.55
CA GLY A 244 37.01 34.33 -36.93
C GLY A 244 36.42 35.73 -37.12
N LYS A 245 36.45 36.21 -38.38
CA LYS A 245 35.94 37.54 -38.77
C LYS A 245 34.41 37.66 -38.61
N ALA A 246 33.69 36.54 -38.78
CA ALA A 246 32.24 36.47 -38.59
C ALA A 246 31.79 36.45 -37.11
N ARG A 247 32.73 36.37 -36.16
CA ARG A 247 32.46 36.36 -34.70
C ARG A 247 31.52 35.22 -34.27
N THR A 248 31.62 34.06 -34.91
CA THR A 248 30.85 32.86 -34.53
C THR A 248 31.23 32.45 -33.11
N ALA A 249 30.22 32.21 -32.27
CA ALA A 249 30.43 31.73 -30.91
C ALA A 249 30.63 30.20 -30.92
N VAL A 250 31.72 29.73 -30.33
CA VAL A 250 32.07 28.33 -30.23
C VAL A 250 32.36 27.93 -28.78
N TYR A 251 32.07 26.68 -28.45
CA TYR A 251 32.58 26.01 -27.26
C TYR A 251 33.85 25.25 -27.61
N THR A 252 34.77 25.14 -26.66
CA THR A 252 35.91 24.21 -26.75
C THR A 252 35.62 23.05 -25.82
N MET A 253 35.58 21.83 -26.35
CA MET A 253 35.20 20.66 -25.56
C MET A 253 36.21 20.44 -24.42
N PRO A 254 35.77 20.44 -23.15
CA PRO A 254 36.67 20.20 -22.04
C PRO A 254 37.17 18.76 -22.05
N ALA A 255 38.36 18.53 -21.50
CA ALA A 255 38.80 17.17 -21.20
C ALA A 255 37.76 16.47 -20.32
N ARG A 256 37.47 15.20 -20.60
CA ARG A 256 36.67 14.39 -19.67
C ARG A 256 37.42 14.38 -18.34
N PRO A 257 36.77 14.67 -17.20
CA PRO A 257 37.40 14.46 -15.91
C PRO A 257 37.88 13.01 -15.88
N ALA A 258 39.15 12.80 -15.50
CA ALA A 258 39.67 11.45 -15.31
C ALA A 258 38.72 10.75 -14.35
N GLU A 259 38.14 9.62 -14.75
CA GLU A 259 37.32 8.80 -13.87
C GLU A 259 38.15 8.54 -12.61
N GLU A 260 37.75 9.13 -11.48
CA GLU A 260 38.27 8.76 -10.18
C GLU A 260 37.99 7.27 -10.03
N THR A 261 39.03 6.49 -10.28
CA THR A 261 39.04 5.05 -10.16
C THR A 261 38.91 4.76 -8.66
N ALA A 262 37.67 4.54 -8.23
CA ALA A 262 37.34 4.04 -6.90
C ALA A 262 37.39 2.50 -6.89
#